data_AF-C4LBC5-F1
#
_entry.id   AF-C4LBC5-F1
#
_cell.length_a   1.000
_cell.length_b   1.000
_cell.length_c   1.000
_cell.angle_alpha   90.00
_cell.angle_beta   90.00
_cell.angle_gamma   90.00
#
_symmetry.space_group_name_H-M   'P 1'
#
loop_
_entity.id
_entity.type
_entity.pdbx_description
1 polymer ?
#
loop_
_entity_poly.entity_id
_entity_poly.type
_entity_poly.pdbx_seq_one_letter_code
_entity_poly.pdbx_strand_id
1 'polypeptide(L)' 'MPTPAEYAIHFNVPELKNQYYLDCFISGRKARFVAESADAIPLYSHDKTRQSLFTKGWNSVTEIDLLRRRQKQKEQEHGH' A
#
# COMPACT_ATOMS: atom_id res chain seq x y z
N MET A 1 -5.23 9.18 11.48
CA MET A 1 -4.54 8.58 10.32
C MET A 1 -3.36 9.49 9.97
N PRO A 2 -2.19 8.97 9.54
CA PRO A 2 -1.07 9.82 9.17
C PRO A 2 -1.47 10.76 8.03
N THR A 3 -0.97 11.98 8.06
CA THR A 3 -1.30 13.00 7.04
C THR A 3 -0.61 12.71 5.70
N PRO A 4 -1.08 13.28 4.58
CA PRO A 4 -0.43 13.13 3.27
C PRO A 4 1.06 13.56 3.29
N ALA A 5 1.38 14.59 4.07
CA ALA A 5 2.76 15.06 4.24
C ALA A 5 3.64 14.04 4.97
N GLU A 6 3.10 13.36 5.99
CA GLU A 6 3.84 12.31 6.71
C GLU A 6 4.11 11.10 5.82
N TYR A 7 3.15 10.69 4.99
CA TYR A 7 3.38 9.64 3.99
C TYR A 7 4.47 10.02 2.99
N ALA A 8 4.45 11.27 2.51
CA ALA A 8 5.45 11.75 1.57
C ALA A 8 6.87 11.69 2.14
N ILE A 9 7.05 12.05 3.41
CA ILE A 9 8.34 11.99 4.11
C ILE A 9 8.74 10.53 4.38
N HIS A 10 7.81 9.74 4.94
CA HIS A 10 8.09 8.37 5.36
C HIS A 10 8.47 7.45 4.20
N PHE A 11 7.82 7.62 3.04
CA PHE A 11 8.11 6.82 1.84
C PHE A 11 9.05 7.52 0.86
N ASN A 12 9.51 8.74 1.18
CA ASN A 12 10.31 9.58 0.30
C ASN A 12 9.68 9.78 -1.10
N VAL A 13 8.35 9.97 -1.13
CA VAL A 13 7.56 10.22 -2.35
C VAL A 13 6.85 11.58 -2.22
N PRO A 14 7.43 12.67 -2.74
CA PRO A 14 6.88 14.01 -2.57
C PRO A 14 5.48 14.17 -3.19
N GLU A 15 5.14 13.39 -4.22
CA GLU A 15 3.82 13.39 -4.84
C GLU A 15 2.68 13.05 -3.86
N LEU A 16 2.96 12.32 -2.78
CA LEU A 16 1.95 11.91 -1.79
C LEU A 16 1.41 13.06 -0.94
N LYS A 17 2.01 14.27 -1.03
CA LYS A 17 1.43 15.49 -0.43
C LYS A 17 0.07 15.82 -1.02
N ASN A 18 -0.21 15.38 -2.25
CA ASN A 18 -1.54 15.48 -2.85
C ASN A 18 -2.40 14.29 -2.40
N GLN A 19 -3.55 14.59 -1.78
CA GLN A 19 -4.47 13.57 -1.27
C GLN A 19 -4.96 12.60 -2.37
N TYR A 20 -5.12 13.06 -3.60
CA TYR A 20 -5.51 12.21 -4.73
C TYR A 20 -4.44 11.16 -5.07
N TYR A 21 -3.16 11.53 -4.99
CA TYR A 21 -2.03 10.64 -5.23
C TYR A 21 -1.76 9.72 -4.04
N LEU A 22 -2.00 10.22 -2.83
CA LEU A 22 -2.00 9.39 -1.63
C LEU A 22 -3.03 8.26 -1.73
N ASP A 23 -4.24 8.54 -2.21
CA ASP A 23 -5.28 7.51 -2.34
C ASP A 23 -4.87 6.39 -3.32
N CYS A 24 -4.23 6.75 -4.45
CA CYS A 24 -3.67 5.78 -5.39
C CYS A 24 -2.59 4.90 -4.73
N PHE A 25 -1.70 5.51 -3.95
CA PHE A 25 -0.64 4.80 -3.23
C PHE A 25 -1.19 3.86 -2.15
N ILE A 26 -2.17 4.33 -1.36
CA ILE A 26 -2.84 3.52 -0.34
C ILE A 26 -3.58 2.34 -0.99
N SER A 27 -4.23 2.57 -2.13
CA SER A 27 -4.88 1.51 -2.91
C SER A 27 -3.87 0.43 -3.33
N GLY A 28 -2.69 0.83 -3.79
CA GLY A 28 -1.58 -0.08 -4.10
C GLY A 28 -1.14 -0.93 -2.89
N ARG A 29 -0.96 -0.28 -1.73
CA ARG A 29 -0.63 -1.00 -0.48
C ARG A 29 -1.72 -1.99 -0.11
N LYS A 30 -2.99 -1.58 -0.12
CA LYS A 30 -4.14 -2.44 0.20
C LYS A 30 -4.24 -3.63 -0.74
N ALA A 31 -4.06 -3.40 -2.04
CA ALA A 31 -4.06 -4.46 -3.04
C ALA A 31 -2.95 -5.49 -2.76
N ARG A 32 -1.76 -5.05 -2.37
CA ARG A 32 -0.67 -5.95 -2.01
C ARG A 32 -0.98 -6.84 -0.80
N PHE A 33 -1.71 -6.32 0.19
CA PHE A 33 -2.11 -7.10 1.36
C PHE A 33 -3.14 -8.20 1.09
N VAL A 34 -3.98 -8.01 0.07
CA VAL A 34 -4.99 -9.01 -0.32
C VAL A 34 -4.51 -9.93 -1.42
N ALA A 35 -3.43 -9.56 -2.12
CA ALA A 35 -2.86 -10.36 -3.18
C ALA A 35 -2.21 -11.64 -2.64
N GLU A 36 -2.50 -12.76 -3.30
CA GLU A 36 -1.90 -14.05 -2.98
C GLU A 36 -0.40 -14.09 -3.35
N SER A 37 -0.02 -13.37 -4.42
CA SER A 37 1.33 -13.38 -4.98
C SER A 37 1.87 -11.97 -5.27
N ALA A 38 3.19 -11.84 -5.31
CA ALA A 38 3.90 -10.60 -5.62
C ALA A 38 4.18 -10.41 -7.11
N ASP A 39 3.93 -11.45 -7.89
CA ASP A 39 4.54 -11.67 -9.20
C ASP A 39 4.11 -10.64 -10.25
N ALA A 40 2.83 -10.25 -10.21
CA ALA A 40 2.27 -9.28 -11.13
C ALA A 40 1.63 -8.11 -10.37
N ILE A 41 2.06 -6.89 -10.72
CA ILE A 41 1.41 -5.67 -10.23
C ILE A 41 0.20 -5.40 -11.12
N PRO A 42 -1.02 -5.32 -10.56
CA PRO A 42 -2.22 -5.13 -11.36
C PRO A 42 -2.25 -3.73 -12.00
N LEU A 43 -2.89 -3.65 -13.16
CA LEU A 43 -3.20 -2.37 -13.79
C LEU A 43 -4.32 -1.69 -12.97
N TYR A 44 -3.97 -0.58 -12.33
CA TYR A 44 -4.89 0.27 -11.57
C TYR A 44 -5.44 1.42 -12.41
N SER A 45 -4.61 2.03 -13.27
CA SER A 45 -5.03 3.12 -14.14
C SER A 45 -4.21 3.18 -15.43
N HIS A 46 -4.81 3.66 -16.51
CA HIS A 46 -4.08 3.95 -17.76
C HIS A 46 -3.22 5.22 -17.66
N ASP A 47 -3.48 6.07 -16.66
CA ASP A 47 -2.63 7.21 -16.38
C ASP A 47 -1.29 6.74 -15.77
N LYS A 48 -0.18 7.11 -16.41
CA LYS A 48 1.17 6.66 -16.02
C LYS A 48 1.54 7.11 -14.61
N THR A 49 1.13 8.31 -14.19
CA THR A 49 1.43 8.85 -12.86
C THR A 49 0.70 8.06 -11.79
N ARG A 50 -0.59 7.82 -11.98
CA ARG A 50 -1.42 7.02 -11.07
C ARG A 50 -0.96 5.58 -11.00
N GLN A 51 -0.63 4.95 -12.14
CA GLN A 51 -0.10 3.59 -12.16
C GLN A 51 1.25 3.51 -11.44
N SER A 52 2.11 4.52 -11.60
CA SER A 52 3.39 4.60 -10.89
C SER A 52 3.20 4.72 -9.38
N LEU A 53 2.29 5.59 -8.92
CA LEU A 53 1.99 5.75 -7.49
C LEU A 53 1.38 4.49 -6.86
N PHE A 54 0.48 3.84 -7.58
CA PHE A 54 -0.06 2.54 -7.18
C PHE A 54 1.05 1.50 -7.05
N THR A 55 1.94 1.42 -8.05
CA THR A 55 3.11 0.53 -8.06
C THR A 55 4.05 0.82 -6.89
N LYS A 56 4.33 2.09 -6.58
CA LYS A 56 5.12 2.49 -5.40
C LYS A 56 4.45 2.02 -4.10
N GLY A 57 3.13 2.15 -4.01
CA GLY A 57 2.35 1.65 -2.89
C GLY A 57 2.43 0.13 -2.75
N TRP A 58 2.26 -0.60 -3.84
CA TRP A 58 2.39 -2.06 -3.87
C TRP A 58 3.75 -2.52 -3.36
N ASN A 59 4.84 -1.94 -3.89
CA ASN A 59 6.21 -2.31 -3.51
C ASN A 59 6.62 -1.84 -2.10
N SER A 60 5.89 -0.89 -1.51
CA SER A 60 6.13 -0.45 -0.14
C SER A 60 5.75 -1.50 0.91
N VAL A 61 4.92 -2.50 0.57
CA VAL A 61 4.52 -3.55 1.51
C VAL A 61 5.49 -4.72 1.39
N THR A 62 6.27 -4.92 2.45
CA THR A 62 7.25 -6.02 2.55
C THR A 62 6.59 -7.31 3.04
N GLU A 63 7.27 -8.44 2.86
CA GLU A 63 6.81 -9.73 3.39
C GLU A 63 6.63 -9.72 4.91
N ILE A 64 7.46 -8.95 5.63
CA ILE A 64 7.34 -8.80 7.09
C ILE A 64 6.01 -8.12 7.45
N ASP A 65 5.58 -7.12 6.68
CA ASP A 65 4.29 -6.45 6.89
C ASP A 65 3.12 -7.43 6.65
N LEU A 66 3.20 -8.24 5.59
CA LEU A 66 2.23 -9.31 5.31
C LEU A 66 2.17 -10.33 6.46
N LEU A 67 3.31 -10.78 6.96
CA LEU A 67 3.40 -11.72 8.09
C LEU A 67 2.79 -11.13 9.37
N ARG A 68 3.13 -9.89 9.70
CA ARG A 68 2.55 -9.18 10.87
C ARG A 68 1.04 -9.03 10.74
N ARG A 69 0.54 -8.71 9.55
CA ARG A 69 -0.91 -8.60 9.31
C ARG A 69 -1.60 -9.95 9.50
N ARG A 70 -1.02 -11.04 8.98
CA ARG A 70 -1.54 -12.40 9.19
C ARG A 70 -1.52 -12.81 10.66
N GLN A 71 -0.46 -12.48 11.40
CA GLN A 71 -0.40 -12.72 12.84
C GLN A 71 -1.52 -11.99 13.59
N LYS A 72 -1.69 -10.69 13.32
CA LYS A 72 -2.78 -9.91 13.92
C LYS A 72 -4.18 -10.44 13.60
N GLN A 73 -4.39 -10.98 12.39
CA GLN A 73 -5.68 -11.59 12.03
C GLN A 73 -5.92 -12.86 12.86
N LYS A 74 -4.92 -13.73 12.97
CA LYS A 74 -5.00 -14.94 13.79
C LYS A 74 -5.26 -14.65 15.27
N GLU A 75 -4.61 -13.61 15.82
CA GLU A 75 -4.81 -13.18 17.21
C GLU A 75 -6.24 -12.66 17.45
N GLN A 76 -6.83 -11.97 16.47
CA GLN A 76 -8.23 -11.52 16.54
C GLN A 76 -9.22 -12.67 16.40
N GLU A 77 -8.90 -13.68 15.59
CA GLU A 77 -9.73 -14.88 15.40
C GLU A 77 -9.68 -15.85 16.59
N HIS A 78 -8.56 -15.95 17.31
CA HIS A 78 -8.41 -16.80 18.50
C HIS A 78 -8.80 -16.14 19.83
N GLY A 79 -9.15 -14.85 19.81
CA GLY A 79 -9.53 -14.09 21.01
C GLY A 79 -11.03 -14.06 21.30
N HIS A 80 -11.84 -14.92 20.67
CA HIS A 80 -13.30 -14.95 20.81
C HIS A 80 -13.81 -16.28 21.36
#